data_AF-A0A9E5WJA8-F1
#
_entry.id   AF-A0A9E5WJA8-F1
#
_cell.length_a   1.000
_cell.length_b   1.000
_cell.length_c   1.000
_cell.angle_alpha   90.00
_cell.angle_beta   90.00
_cell.angle_gamma   90.00
#
_symmetry.space_group_name_H-M   'P 1'
#
loop_
_entity.id
_entity.type
_entity.pdbx_description
1 polymer ?
#
loop_
_entity_poly.entity_id
_entity_poly.type
_entity_poly.pdbx_seq_one_letter_code
_entity_poly.pdbx_strand_id
1 'polypeptide(L)'
;PATPPGVPVPYPNFAMAGDTEKGTGTVKIKDKTVNLKNKSDMSKTSGDEAGCAAKKGVVTSKNTGKSYFNSWSNDVKFEGESVVRMSDLTTNNHASPGPNTPPQVHIAKVSPGIIKEDENCLVGGYKDIVAKCNERGGEAHHIIPDEYIRDGTRDESTPAHDSFPKIEDACAICVGGKYSGKSQSERSSDVGKKIAKKGEAHQAANPGAGALQDARGHGYMHYYFDAKFGNDPRPVGDAVEIAKEALTNLAAYQESVVDVDCAEKGKECVENQFSDACALDPQPTCNSNVNKSNERFDNMQGRLNQQGHLNSNLMPTRHSSLT
;
A
#
# COMPACT_ATOMS: atom_id res chain seq x y z
N PRO A 1 24.68 -0.34 48.08
CA PRO A 1 23.24 -0.58 48.36
C PRO A 1 22.48 -0.76 47.04
N ALA A 2 21.63 -1.78 46.92
CA ALA A 2 20.73 -1.90 45.77
C ALA A 2 19.72 -0.75 45.84
N THR A 3 19.61 0.05 44.78
CA THR A 3 18.59 1.10 44.66
C THR A 3 17.23 0.47 44.94
N PRO A 4 16.40 1.05 45.83
CA PRO A 4 15.05 0.53 46.06
C PRO A 4 14.34 0.32 44.72
N PRO A 5 13.60 -0.79 44.53
CA PRO A 5 12.84 -0.98 43.31
C PRO A 5 11.96 0.25 43.10
N GLY A 6 12.31 1.06 42.09
CA GLY A 6 11.55 2.27 41.78
C GLY A 6 10.09 1.93 41.51
N VAL A 7 9.20 2.90 41.73
CA VAL A 7 7.78 2.74 41.41
C VAL A 7 7.66 2.30 39.94
N PRO A 8 6.98 1.17 39.65
CA PRO A 8 6.81 0.71 38.28
C PRO A 8 6.15 1.79 37.42
N VAL A 9 6.83 2.21 36.36
CA VAL A 9 6.30 3.16 35.37
C VAL A 9 5.65 2.36 34.25
N PRO A 10 4.35 2.54 33.98
CA PRO A 10 3.68 1.84 32.89
C PRO A 10 4.13 2.39 31.55
N TYR A 11 4.51 1.49 30.64
CA TYR A 11 4.78 1.81 29.23
C TYR A 11 3.71 1.16 28.34
N PRO A 12 3.43 1.73 27.15
CA PRO A 12 2.65 1.06 26.13
C PRO A 12 3.30 -0.26 25.73
N ASN A 13 2.49 -1.27 25.41
CA ASN A 13 2.98 -2.55 24.91
C ASN A 13 2.01 -3.08 23.86
N PHE A 14 2.55 -3.47 22.72
CA PHE A 14 1.82 -3.84 21.53
C PHE A 14 2.32 -5.18 21.01
N ALA A 15 1.37 -6.01 20.58
CA ALA A 15 1.61 -7.21 19.81
C ALA A 15 1.00 -7.02 18.42
N MET A 16 1.56 -7.66 17.39
CA MET A 16 1.08 -7.52 16.02
C MET A 16 0.53 -8.85 15.52
N ALA A 17 -0.65 -8.84 14.88
CA ALA A 17 -1.24 -10.05 14.31
C ALA A 17 -0.38 -10.70 13.21
N GLY A 18 0.57 -9.95 12.62
CA GLY A 18 1.56 -10.51 11.68
C GLY A 18 2.53 -11.48 12.35
N ASP A 19 2.75 -11.37 13.65
CA ASP A 19 3.64 -12.23 14.43
C ASP A 19 2.94 -13.51 14.93
N THR A 20 1.77 -13.84 14.38
CA THR A 20 0.96 -14.99 14.83
C THR A 20 1.68 -16.30 14.55
N GLU A 21 1.97 -17.04 15.61
CA GLU A 21 2.40 -18.42 15.60
C GLU A 21 1.20 -19.33 15.93
N LYS A 22 1.15 -20.52 15.30
CA LYS A 22 0.14 -21.55 15.57
C LYS A 22 -1.30 -21.06 15.41
N GLY A 23 -1.54 -20.16 14.46
CA GLY A 23 -2.89 -19.80 14.00
C GLY A 23 -3.58 -20.95 13.26
N THR A 24 -4.71 -20.65 12.62
CA THR A 24 -5.39 -21.56 11.70
C THR A 24 -4.48 -22.00 10.54
N GLY A 25 -4.63 -23.24 10.09
CA GLY A 25 -3.92 -23.77 8.91
C GLY A 25 -4.79 -23.80 7.65
N THR A 26 -6.06 -24.15 7.79
CA THR A 26 -7.02 -24.38 6.70
C THR A 26 -7.95 -23.20 6.48
N VAL A 27 -8.44 -22.59 7.56
CA VAL A 27 -9.31 -21.42 7.49
C VAL A 27 -8.46 -20.17 7.40
N LYS A 28 -8.61 -19.41 6.32
CA LYS A 28 -7.90 -18.16 6.11
C LYS A 28 -8.87 -17.01 5.91
N ILE A 29 -8.53 -15.83 6.44
CA ILE A 29 -9.22 -14.58 6.12
C ILE A 29 -8.23 -13.75 5.30
N LYS A 30 -8.55 -13.49 4.03
CA LYS A 30 -7.64 -12.81 3.08
C LYS A 30 -6.27 -13.48 3.01
N ASP A 31 -6.27 -14.80 2.82
CA ASP A 31 -5.08 -15.66 2.77
C ASP A 31 -4.17 -15.65 4.00
N LYS A 32 -4.61 -15.01 5.10
CA LYS A 32 -3.89 -14.93 6.36
C LYS A 32 -4.50 -15.85 7.40
N THR A 33 -3.62 -16.34 8.27
CA THR A 33 -3.98 -17.16 9.42
C THR A 33 -4.74 -16.34 10.47
N VAL A 34 -5.53 -17.01 11.29
CA VAL A 34 -6.37 -16.41 12.34
C VAL A 34 -5.94 -16.95 13.70
N ASN A 35 -5.89 -16.07 14.71
CA ASN A 35 -5.58 -16.46 16.09
C ASN A 35 -6.73 -17.25 16.72
N LEU A 36 -6.38 -18.35 17.37
CA LEU A 36 -7.28 -19.29 18.03
C LEU A 36 -7.06 -19.29 19.53
N LYS A 37 -8.17 -19.39 20.27
CA LYS A 37 -8.19 -19.59 21.72
C LYS A 37 -7.16 -20.63 22.17
N ASN A 38 -6.32 -20.27 23.14
CA ASN A 38 -5.35 -21.14 23.84
C ASN A 38 -4.38 -21.93 22.94
N LYS A 39 -4.30 -21.62 21.64
CA LYS A 39 -3.46 -22.33 20.67
C LYS A 39 -2.45 -21.41 20.03
N SER A 40 -2.89 -20.22 19.65
CA SER A 40 -2.07 -19.24 18.95
C SER A 40 -1.44 -18.23 19.91
N ASP A 41 -0.29 -17.71 19.50
CA ASP A 41 0.41 -16.66 20.21
C ASP A 41 1.00 -15.66 19.21
N MET A 42 1.23 -14.42 19.63
CA MET A 42 2.03 -13.47 18.86
C MET A 42 3.45 -13.51 19.41
N SER A 43 4.42 -13.82 18.55
CA SER A 43 5.78 -14.21 18.94
C SER A 43 6.54 -13.10 19.69
N LYS A 44 6.16 -11.84 19.46
CA LYS A 44 6.83 -10.67 20.00
C LYS A 44 5.86 -9.56 20.43
N THR A 45 6.30 -8.81 21.41
CA THR A 45 5.73 -7.54 21.87
C THR A 45 6.77 -6.42 21.87
N SER A 46 6.30 -5.18 21.74
CA SER A 46 7.13 -3.97 21.66
C SER A 46 6.42 -2.74 22.24
N GLY A 47 7.15 -1.66 22.50
CA GLY A 47 6.64 -0.38 23.00
C GLY A 47 7.18 0.02 24.38
N ASP A 48 7.72 -0.94 25.13
CA ASP A 48 8.26 -0.77 26.48
C ASP A 48 9.79 -0.96 26.55
N GLU A 49 10.50 -0.91 25.42
CA GLU A 49 11.96 -1.02 25.35
C GLU A 49 12.68 0.12 26.06
N ALA A 50 12.06 1.30 26.15
CA ALA A 50 12.57 2.45 26.92
C ALA A 50 12.64 2.17 28.43
N GLY A 51 11.92 1.14 28.92
CA GLY A 51 11.96 0.67 30.30
C GLY A 51 13.26 -0.07 30.63
N CYS A 52 14.36 0.67 30.80
CA CYS A 52 15.70 0.12 31.08
C CYS A 52 15.99 -0.11 32.58
N ALA A 53 14.96 -0.17 33.43
CA ALA A 53 15.15 -0.50 34.84
C ALA A 53 15.84 -1.88 34.97
N ALA A 54 16.64 -2.07 36.03
CA ALA A 54 17.41 -3.31 36.21
C ALA A 54 16.55 -4.59 36.16
N LYS A 55 15.31 -4.51 36.65
CA LYS A 55 14.34 -5.60 36.59
C LYS A 55 13.46 -5.58 35.34
N LYS A 56 13.48 -4.54 34.49
CA LYS A 56 12.54 -4.37 33.35
C LYS A 56 11.09 -4.55 33.81
N GLY A 57 10.47 -5.69 33.53
CA GLY A 57 9.15 -6.09 34.01
C GLY A 57 9.14 -6.62 35.45
N VAL A 58 8.14 -6.22 36.24
CA VAL A 58 8.03 -6.58 37.66
C VAL A 58 7.91 -8.09 37.89
N VAL A 59 7.24 -8.80 36.98
CA VAL A 59 6.96 -10.24 37.10
C VAL A 59 7.97 -11.06 36.30
N THR A 60 8.07 -10.82 34.99
CA THR A 60 8.85 -11.69 34.09
C THR A 60 10.31 -11.25 33.95
N SER A 61 10.65 -10.06 34.45
CA SER A 61 11.94 -9.41 34.22
C SER A 61 12.26 -9.19 32.73
N LYS A 62 11.23 -9.06 31.90
CA LYS A 62 11.31 -8.80 30.46
C LYS A 62 10.49 -7.56 30.07
N ASN A 63 10.92 -6.90 28.99
CA ASN A 63 10.24 -5.81 28.31
C ASN A 63 9.98 -6.16 26.82
N THR A 64 9.93 -7.46 26.52
CA THR A 64 9.53 -8.04 25.24
C THR A 64 9.26 -9.53 25.47
N GLY A 65 8.44 -10.15 24.64
CA GLY A 65 8.15 -11.58 24.69
C GLY A 65 6.88 -11.92 23.93
N LYS A 66 6.33 -13.11 24.17
CA LYS A 66 5.08 -13.51 23.52
C LYS A 66 3.88 -12.76 24.09
N SER A 67 2.83 -12.65 23.27
CA SER A 67 1.50 -12.20 23.68
C SER A 67 0.46 -13.29 23.44
N TYR A 68 -0.46 -13.45 24.37
CA TYR A 68 -1.54 -14.44 24.31
C TYR A 68 -2.89 -13.76 24.51
N PHE A 69 -3.92 -14.25 23.81
CA PHE A 69 -5.30 -13.80 24.00
C PHE A 69 -5.95 -14.45 25.22
N ASN A 70 -6.65 -13.62 25.99
CA ASN A 70 -7.40 -13.98 27.20
C ASN A 70 -8.92 -13.84 27.02
N SER A 71 -9.39 -13.38 25.85
CA SER A 71 -10.79 -13.46 25.45
C SER A 71 -10.91 -13.78 23.96
N TRP A 72 -12.09 -14.21 23.55
CA TRP A 72 -12.40 -14.69 22.20
C TRP A 72 -13.92 -14.70 21.98
N SER A 73 -14.36 -15.02 20.77
CA SER A 73 -15.77 -15.23 20.43
C SER A 73 -16.40 -16.41 21.20
N ASN A 74 -17.63 -16.21 21.68
CA ASN A 74 -18.37 -17.24 22.41
C ASN A 74 -19.01 -18.29 21.49
N ASP A 75 -19.13 -17.97 20.22
CA ASP A 75 -20.03 -18.60 19.26
C ASP A 75 -19.32 -18.98 17.95
N VAL A 76 -18.48 -18.09 17.42
CA VAL A 76 -17.73 -18.31 16.18
C VAL A 76 -16.45 -19.10 16.46
N LYS A 77 -16.30 -20.20 15.73
CA LYS A 77 -15.14 -21.10 15.84
C LYS A 77 -14.54 -21.39 14.48
N PHE A 78 -13.21 -21.39 14.40
CA PHE A 78 -12.46 -21.91 13.25
C PHE A 78 -11.62 -23.10 13.71
N GLU A 79 -11.61 -24.16 12.91
CA GLU A 79 -10.89 -25.41 13.24
C GLU A 79 -11.27 -25.98 14.62
N GLY A 80 -12.52 -25.77 15.04
CA GLY A 80 -13.04 -26.24 16.33
C GLY A 80 -12.76 -25.32 17.52
N GLU A 81 -11.95 -24.27 17.35
CA GLU A 81 -11.55 -23.35 18.42
C GLU A 81 -12.16 -21.95 18.26
N SER A 82 -12.44 -21.29 19.38
CA SER A 82 -12.99 -19.94 19.38
C SER A 82 -12.04 -18.94 18.73
N VAL A 83 -12.60 -18.09 17.87
CA VAL A 83 -11.87 -17.09 17.11
C VAL A 83 -11.65 -15.83 17.94
N VAL A 84 -10.44 -15.27 17.84
CA VAL A 84 -10.11 -13.97 18.42
C VAL A 84 -10.62 -12.83 17.53
N ARG A 85 -11.19 -11.79 18.14
CA ARG A 85 -11.76 -10.61 17.48
C ARG A 85 -10.96 -9.36 17.79
N MET A 86 -11.30 -8.29 17.07
CA MET A 86 -10.88 -6.93 17.43
C MET A 86 -11.35 -6.61 18.86
N SER A 87 -10.45 -6.06 19.67
CA SER A 87 -10.69 -5.68 21.07
C SER A 87 -10.77 -6.84 22.07
N ASP A 88 -10.50 -8.08 21.67
CA ASP A 88 -10.30 -9.15 22.65
C ASP A 88 -9.04 -8.89 23.49
N LEU A 89 -9.04 -9.36 24.73
CA LEU A 89 -8.00 -9.08 25.71
C LEU A 89 -6.75 -9.89 25.43
N THR A 90 -5.57 -9.30 25.70
CA THR A 90 -4.27 -9.96 25.62
C THR A 90 -3.45 -9.75 26.89
N THR A 91 -2.50 -10.64 27.12
CA THR A 91 -1.45 -10.48 28.11
C THR A 91 -0.08 -10.56 27.44
N ASN A 92 0.89 -9.77 27.90
CA ASN A 92 2.11 -9.47 27.15
C ASN A 92 3.39 -9.78 27.94
N ASN A 93 4.52 -9.77 27.22
CA ASN A 93 5.88 -10.03 27.73
C ASN A 93 6.01 -11.35 28.49
N HIS A 94 5.40 -12.42 27.96
CA HIS A 94 5.48 -13.75 28.55
C HIS A 94 6.91 -14.29 28.51
N ALA A 95 7.35 -14.91 29.61
CA ALA A 95 8.66 -15.57 29.72
C ALA A 95 8.57 -17.09 30.04
N SER A 96 7.35 -17.65 30.03
CA SER A 96 7.00 -19.00 30.53
C SER A 96 7.42 -19.21 32.00
N PRO A 97 6.47 -19.26 32.97
CA PRO A 97 5.09 -19.72 32.79
C PRO A 97 4.00 -18.62 32.78
N GLY A 98 4.31 -17.32 32.77
CA GLY A 98 3.26 -16.30 32.84
C GLY A 98 3.58 -14.91 32.27
N PRO A 99 2.56 -14.02 32.21
CA PRO A 99 2.67 -12.68 31.66
C PRO A 99 3.30 -11.66 32.61
N ASN A 100 3.79 -10.55 32.05
CA ASN A 100 4.18 -9.37 32.83
C ASN A 100 3.05 -8.36 33.01
N THR A 101 2.01 -8.43 32.17
CA THR A 101 0.92 -7.45 32.15
C THR A 101 -0.39 -8.08 32.60
N PRO A 102 -1.30 -7.29 33.21
CA PRO A 102 -2.70 -7.69 33.31
C PRO A 102 -3.32 -7.82 31.90
N PRO A 103 -4.50 -8.45 31.77
CA PRO A 103 -5.25 -8.45 30.52
C PRO A 103 -5.53 -7.01 30.04
N GLN A 104 -5.17 -6.71 28.79
CA GLN A 104 -5.34 -5.41 28.14
C GLN A 104 -6.07 -5.59 26.81
N VAL A 105 -6.86 -4.59 26.41
CA VAL A 105 -7.58 -4.61 25.13
C VAL A 105 -6.58 -4.61 23.98
N HIS A 106 -6.64 -5.63 23.12
CA HIS A 106 -5.85 -5.65 21.90
C HIS A 106 -6.64 -5.00 20.76
N ILE A 107 -6.16 -3.84 20.32
CA ILE A 107 -6.72 -3.16 19.16
C ILE A 107 -5.91 -3.55 17.92
N ALA A 108 -6.50 -4.42 17.10
CA ALA A 108 -5.96 -4.72 15.79
C ALA A 108 -5.96 -3.46 14.92
N LYS A 109 -5.03 -3.40 13.96
CA LYS A 109 -4.96 -2.30 12.99
C LYS A 109 -6.30 -2.14 12.27
N VAL A 110 -6.91 -0.97 12.39
CA VAL A 110 -8.13 -0.64 11.65
C VAL A 110 -7.75 -0.34 10.21
N SER A 111 -8.32 -1.10 9.28
CA SER A 111 -8.34 -0.73 7.87
C SER A 111 -9.76 -0.25 7.53
N PRO A 112 -10.01 1.07 7.47
CA PRO A 112 -11.31 1.58 7.05
C PRO A 112 -11.57 1.08 5.62
N GLY A 113 -12.68 0.35 5.45
CA GLY A 113 -13.26 -0.08 4.16
C GLY A 113 -12.26 -0.43 3.05
N ILE A 114 -11.69 -1.63 3.09
CA ILE A 114 -10.86 -2.12 1.97
C ILE A 114 -11.75 -2.37 0.75
N ILE A 115 -11.42 -1.67 -0.32
CA ILE A 115 -11.78 -1.95 -1.71
C ILE A 115 -11.34 -3.39 -1.99
N LYS A 116 -12.25 -4.32 -2.31
CA LYS A 116 -11.90 -5.75 -2.48
C LYS A 116 -10.70 -5.93 -3.42
N GLU A 117 -9.66 -6.58 -2.93
CA GLU A 117 -8.32 -6.68 -3.54
C GLU A 117 -8.37 -7.36 -4.94
N ASP A 118 -9.26 -8.32 -5.14
CA ASP A 118 -9.44 -9.07 -6.38
C ASP A 118 -10.19 -8.31 -7.49
N GLU A 119 -11.21 -7.53 -7.14
CA GLU A 119 -12.01 -6.79 -8.12
C GLU A 119 -11.22 -5.61 -8.73
N ASN A 120 -10.25 -5.02 -8.02
CA ASN A 120 -9.53 -3.81 -8.47
C ASN A 120 -8.32 -4.06 -9.35
N CYS A 121 -7.78 -5.27 -9.36
CA CYS A 121 -6.56 -5.50 -10.08
C CYS A 121 -6.79 -5.67 -11.58
N LEU A 122 -6.78 -4.53 -12.28
CA LEU A 122 -6.80 -4.47 -13.73
C LEU A 122 -5.44 -3.97 -14.20
N VAL A 123 -4.63 -4.88 -14.72
CA VAL A 123 -3.35 -4.62 -15.37
C VAL A 123 -3.37 -5.24 -16.75
N GLY A 124 -2.88 -4.51 -17.75
CA GLY A 124 -2.79 -5.00 -19.12
C GLY A 124 -2.62 -3.87 -20.12
N GLY A 125 -2.85 -4.13 -21.40
CA GLY A 125 -2.88 -3.08 -22.41
C GLY A 125 -3.95 -2.04 -22.09
N TYR A 126 -3.64 -0.77 -22.27
CA TYR A 126 -4.54 0.34 -21.94
C TYR A 126 -5.96 0.15 -22.49
N LYS A 127 -6.08 -0.24 -23.76
CA LYS A 127 -7.37 -0.49 -24.43
C LYS A 127 -8.20 -1.58 -23.76
N ASP A 128 -7.56 -2.56 -23.14
CA ASP A 128 -8.22 -3.72 -22.54
C ASP A 128 -8.82 -3.40 -21.16
N ILE A 129 -8.24 -2.42 -20.46
CA ILE A 129 -8.63 -2.09 -19.08
C ILE A 129 -9.37 -0.76 -18.95
N VAL A 130 -9.19 0.19 -19.88
CA VAL A 130 -9.67 1.58 -19.72
C VAL A 130 -11.18 1.66 -19.49
N ALA A 131 -11.99 0.93 -20.26
CA ALA A 131 -13.43 0.93 -20.12
C ALA A 131 -13.85 0.39 -18.74
N LYS A 132 -13.33 -0.78 -18.37
CA LYS A 132 -13.64 -1.46 -17.11
C LYS A 132 -13.22 -0.64 -15.89
N CYS A 133 -12.03 -0.04 -15.92
CA CYS A 133 -11.55 0.79 -14.82
C CYS A 133 -12.40 2.05 -14.65
N ASN A 134 -12.64 2.76 -15.76
CA ASN A 134 -13.36 4.03 -15.73
C ASN A 134 -14.83 3.85 -15.37
N GLU A 135 -15.48 2.75 -15.78
CA GLU A 135 -16.84 2.39 -15.39
C GLU A 135 -17.03 2.23 -13.88
N ARG A 136 -15.97 1.84 -13.17
CA ARG A 136 -15.98 1.64 -11.72
C ARG A 136 -15.64 2.91 -10.93
N GLY A 137 -15.40 4.02 -11.63
CA GLY A 137 -14.96 5.28 -11.02
C GLY A 137 -13.46 5.37 -10.76
N GLY A 138 -12.66 4.48 -11.36
CA GLY A 138 -11.20 4.59 -11.38
C GLY A 138 -10.70 5.31 -12.61
N GLU A 139 -9.38 5.35 -12.73
CA GLU A 139 -8.70 5.85 -13.92
C GLU A 139 -7.63 4.85 -14.34
N ALA A 140 -7.70 4.37 -15.59
CA ALA A 140 -6.62 3.58 -16.16
C ALA A 140 -5.41 4.50 -16.40
N HIS A 141 -4.27 4.14 -15.81
CA HIS A 141 -3.04 4.91 -15.86
C HIS A 141 -1.95 4.09 -16.55
N HIS A 142 -1.33 4.63 -17.60
CA HIS A 142 -0.15 4.04 -18.23
C HIS A 142 0.99 3.93 -17.23
N ILE A 143 1.50 2.73 -16.97
CA ILE A 143 2.47 2.49 -15.88
C ILE A 143 3.74 3.31 -16.11
N ILE A 144 4.26 3.30 -17.35
CA ILE A 144 5.17 4.34 -17.84
C ILE A 144 4.29 5.42 -18.47
N PRO A 145 4.34 6.69 -18.00
CA PRO A 145 3.43 7.71 -18.49
C PRO A 145 3.57 7.92 -20.00
N ASP A 146 2.46 8.19 -20.67
CA ASP A 146 2.38 8.21 -22.13
C ASP A 146 3.31 9.26 -22.74
N GLU A 147 3.55 10.37 -22.04
CA GLU A 147 4.41 11.47 -22.49
C GLU A 147 5.89 11.06 -22.69
N TYR A 148 6.31 9.91 -22.16
CA TYR A 148 7.69 9.41 -22.20
C TYR A 148 7.96 8.37 -23.29
N ILE A 149 6.90 7.76 -23.82
CA ILE A 149 6.99 6.64 -24.77
C ILE A 149 6.41 7.00 -26.14
N ARG A 150 5.96 8.24 -26.32
CA ARG A 150 5.33 8.72 -27.56
C ARG A 150 5.84 10.10 -27.99
N ASP A 151 5.76 10.34 -29.29
CA ASP A 151 5.92 11.66 -29.88
C ASP A 151 4.56 12.30 -30.18
N GLY A 152 4.52 13.62 -30.29
CA GLY A 152 3.33 14.38 -30.69
C GLY A 152 2.27 14.57 -29.59
N THR A 153 1.02 14.79 -29.99
CA THR A 153 -0.13 14.90 -29.08
C THR A 153 -0.85 13.55 -28.97
N ARG A 154 -1.71 13.37 -27.95
CA ARG A 154 -2.38 12.08 -27.70
C ARG A 154 -3.23 11.58 -28.88
N ASP A 155 -3.78 12.50 -29.68
CA ASP A 155 -4.67 12.15 -30.81
C ASP A 155 -3.89 11.80 -32.09
N GLU A 156 -2.60 12.15 -32.16
CA GLU A 156 -1.74 11.96 -33.33
C GLU A 156 -0.45 11.20 -32.98
N SER A 157 -0.39 10.57 -31.80
CA SER A 157 0.87 10.07 -31.27
C SER A 157 1.37 8.81 -31.95
N THR A 158 2.65 8.79 -32.30
CA THR A 158 3.40 7.59 -32.65
C THR A 158 4.31 7.18 -31.49
N PRO A 159 4.68 5.89 -31.36
CA PRO A 159 5.73 5.49 -30.44
C PRO A 159 7.01 6.30 -30.70
N ALA A 160 7.69 6.74 -29.63
CA ALA A 160 8.94 7.50 -29.75
C ALA A 160 10.14 6.65 -30.24
N HIS A 161 9.97 5.33 -30.30
CA HIS A 161 10.91 4.37 -30.83
C HIS A 161 10.16 3.13 -31.34
N ASP A 162 10.68 2.44 -32.36
CA ASP A 162 10.04 1.26 -32.96
C ASP A 162 9.85 0.09 -31.96
N SER A 163 10.70 0.03 -30.93
CA SER A 163 10.60 -0.95 -29.84
C SER A 163 9.62 -0.55 -28.74
N PHE A 164 8.99 0.62 -28.81
CA PHE A 164 8.01 1.06 -27.82
C PHE A 164 6.59 0.68 -28.25
N PRO A 165 5.72 0.34 -27.29
CA PRO A 165 4.34 -0.01 -27.59
C PRO A 165 3.57 1.22 -28.08
N LYS A 166 2.53 0.99 -28.86
CA LYS A 166 1.49 2.01 -29.08
C LYS A 166 0.79 2.33 -27.77
N ILE A 167 0.29 3.55 -27.62
CA ILE A 167 -0.38 4.01 -26.40
C ILE A 167 -1.58 3.12 -25.99
N GLU A 168 -2.28 2.55 -26.96
CA GLU A 168 -3.43 1.66 -26.72
C GLU A 168 -3.01 0.28 -26.18
N ASP A 169 -1.80 -0.16 -26.50
CA ASP A 169 -1.24 -1.46 -26.11
C ASP A 169 -0.26 -1.34 -24.93
N ALA A 170 0.17 -0.12 -24.61
CA ALA A 170 1.07 0.17 -23.50
C ALA A 170 0.47 -0.30 -22.18
N CYS A 171 1.32 -0.92 -21.34
CA CYS A 171 0.95 -1.45 -20.05
C CYS A 171 0.35 -0.33 -19.17
N ALA A 172 -0.84 -0.61 -18.68
CA ALA A 172 -1.60 0.27 -17.83
C ALA A 172 -2.10 -0.49 -16.60
N ILE A 173 -2.41 0.26 -15.55
CA ILE A 173 -2.96 -0.23 -14.30
C ILE A 173 -4.16 0.62 -13.90
N CYS A 174 -5.21 -0.01 -13.37
CA CYS A 174 -6.34 0.72 -12.81
C CYS A 174 -5.98 1.27 -11.43
N VAL A 175 -6.11 2.58 -11.30
CA VAL A 175 -5.80 3.32 -10.09
C VAL A 175 -7.00 4.16 -9.65
N GLY A 176 -6.88 4.78 -8.48
CA GLY A 176 -7.91 5.68 -7.97
C GLY A 176 -8.28 6.80 -8.95
N GLY A 177 -9.53 7.26 -8.87
CA GLY A 177 -10.14 8.20 -9.81
C GLY A 177 -10.03 9.68 -9.41
N LYS A 178 -11.17 10.37 -9.30
CA LYS A 178 -11.30 11.83 -9.12
C LYS A 178 -10.27 12.47 -8.20
N TYR A 179 -10.15 12.00 -6.94
CA TYR A 179 -9.31 12.65 -5.94
C TYR A 179 -7.82 12.34 -6.10
N SER A 180 -7.50 11.43 -7.00
CA SER A 180 -6.13 11.09 -7.33
C SER A 180 -5.51 12.01 -8.38
N GLY A 181 -6.28 12.88 -9.07
CA GLY A 181 -5.73 13.81 -10.08
C GLY A 181 -4.53 14.64 -9.59
N LYS A 182 -3.63 15.00 -10.52
CA LYS A 182 -2.34 15.70 -10.29
C LYS A 182 -2.55 17.07 -9.64
N SER A 183 -3.68 17.74 -9.89
CA SER A 183 -3.99 19.06 -9.33
C SER A 183 -5.44 19.22 -8.88
N GLN A 184 -5.74 20.29 -8.12
CA GLN A 184 -7.12 20.65 -7.77
C GLN A 184 -7.98 20.97 -9.00
N SER A 185 -7.39 21.57 -10.04
CA SER A 185 -8.10 21.86 -11.28
C SER A 185 -8.48 20.59 -12.03
N GLU A 186 -7.60 19.58 -12.08
CA GLU A 186 -7.92 18.27 -12.66
C GLU A 186 -9.00 17.54 -11.86
N ARG A 187 -8.91 17.55 -10.53
CA ARG A 187 -9.92 16.95 -9.64
C ARG A 187 -11.31 17.59 -9.82
N SER A 188 -11.34 18.87 -10.16
CA SER A 188 -12.56 19.66 -10.37
C SER A 188 -13.00 19.72 -11.84
N SER A 189 -12.26 19.09 -12.74
CA SER A 189 -12.55 19.04 -14.17
C SER A 189 -13.81 18.21 -14.46
N ASP A 190 -14.35 18.35 -15.68
CA ASP A 190 -15.48 17.55 -16.11
C ASP A 190 -15.15 16.05 -16.17
N VAL A 191 -13.89 15.71 -16.43
CA VAL A 191 -13.40 14.33 -16.35
C VAL A 191 -13.45 13.84 -14.90
N GLY A 192 -12.90 14.61 -13.96
CA GLY A 192 -12.94 14.27 -12.53
C GLY A 192 -14.37 14.13 -11.98
N LYS A 193 -15.29 14.99 -12.40
CA LYS A 193 -16.72 14.90 -12.04
C LYS A 193 -17.38 13.64 -12.62
N LYS A 194 -17.10 13.29 -13.88
CA LYS A 194 -17.62 12.07 -14.53
C LYS A 194 -17.13 10.81 -13.82
N ILE A 195 -15.86 10.78 -13.42
CA ILE A 195 -15.26 9.66 -12.68
C ILE A 195 -15.96 9.51 -11.32
N ALA A 196 -16.14 10.61 -10.57
CA ALA A 196 -16.89 10.58 -9.30
C ALA A 196 -18.28 9.97 -9.45
N LYS A 197 -19.05 10.46 -10.43
CA LYS A 197 -20.42 9.98 -10.66
C LYS A 197 -20.46 8.47 -10.98
N LYS A 198 -19.50 7.97 -11.76
CA LYS A 198 -19.38 6.54 -12.04
C LYS A 198 -19.02 5.73 -10.80
N GLY A 199 -18.11 6.25 -9.97
CA GLY A 199 -17.74 5.63 -8.69
C GLY A 199 -18.92 5.53 -7.72
N GLU A 200 -19.65 6.63 -7.53
CA GLU A 200 -20.87 6.67 -6.71
C GLU A 200 -21.93 5.66 -7.21
N ALA A 201 -22.16 5.60 -8.53
CA ALA A 201 -23.09 4.65 -9.13
C ALA A 201 -22.62 3.20 -8.96
N HIS A 202 -21.33 2.92 -9.14
CA HIS A 202 -20.74 1.59 -8.97
C HIS A 202 -20.88 1.11 -7.52
N GLN A 203 -20.62 1.99 -6.54
CA GLN A 203 -20.78 1.66 -5.12
C GLN A 203 -22.25 1.43 -4.74
N ALA A 204 -23.17 2.23 -5.27
CA ALA A 204 -24.60 2.04 -5.06
C ALA A 204 -25.10 0.69 -5.62
N ALA A 205 -24.56 0.27 -6.77
CA ALA A 205 -24.89 -1.02 -7.39
C ALA A 205 -24.21 -2.22 -6.73
N ASN A 206 -23.08 -2.01 -6.04
CA ASN A 206 -22.27 -3.07 -5.44
C ASN A 206 -21.99 -2.78 -3.95
N PRO A 207 -22.93 -3.09 -3.04
CA PRO A 207 -22.73 -2.90 -1.61
C PRO A 207 -21.47 -3.62 -1.11
N GLY A 208 -20.50 -2.85 -0.57
CA GLY A 208 -19.19 -3.36 -0.14
C GLY A 208 -18.06 -3.18 -1.16
N ALA A 209 -18.34 -2.70 -2.37
CA ALA A 209 -17.31 -2.20 -3.27
C ALA A 209 -16.70 -0.91 -2.71
N GLY A 210 -15.37 -0.78 -2.78
CA GLY A 210 -14.69 0.40 -2.28
C GLY A 210 -14.83 1.61 -3.20
N ALA A 211 -14.52 2.79 -2.66
CA ALA A 211 -14.65 4.08 -3.35
C ALA A 211 -13.46 4.33 -4.28
N LEU A 212 -13.45 3.69 -5.44
CA LEU A 212 -12.34 3.81 -6.40
C LEU A 212 -12.09 5.28 -6.81
N GLN A 213 -13.13 6.11 -6.85
CA GLN A 213 -13.03 7.54 -7.13
C GLN A 213 -12.30 8.36 -6.05
N ASP A 214 -12.30 7.87 -4.81
CA ASP A 214 -11.69 8.52 -3.64
C ASP A 214 -10.31 7.97 -3.32
N ALA A 215 -9.99 6.80 -3.87
CA ALA A 215 -8.71 6.16 -3.68
C ALA A 215 -7.56 6.92 -4.35
N ARG A 216 -6.35 6.65 -3.85
CA ARG A 216 -5.12 7.21 -4.41
C ARG A 216 -4.64 6.40 -5.62
N GLY A 217 -3.99 7.08 -6.57
CA GLY A 217 -3.10 6.41 -7.53
C GLY A 217 -2.71 7.23 -8.76
N HIS A 218 -3.64 7.73 -9.59
CA HIS A 218 -3.28 8.35 -10.88
C HIS A 218 -2.28 9.51 -10.76
N GLY A 219 -2.61 10.55 -10.03
CA GLY A 219 -1.70 11.69 -9.84
C GLY A 219 -0.53 11.38 -8.91
N TYR A 220 -0.58 10.31 -8.11
CA TYR A 220 0.60 9.85 -7.38
C TYR A 220 1.63 9.23 -8.32
N MET A 221 1.19 8.37 -9.23
CA MET A 221 2.05 7.73 -10.21
C MET A 221 2.75 8.78 -11.08
N HIS A 222 2.00 9.74 -11.63
CA HIS A 222 2.61 10.87 -12.33
C HIS A 222 3.54 11.69 -11.44
N TYR A 223 3.15 12.03 -10.21
CA TYR A 223 4.02 12.78 -9.31
C TYR A 223 5.37 12.07 -9.08
N TYR A 224 5.31 10.79 -8.72
CA TYR A 224 6.51 10.02 -8.37
C TYR A 224 7.41 9.87 -9.58
N PHE A 225 6.82 9.50 -10.72
CA PHE A 225 7.54 9.31 -11.97
C PHE A 225 8.16 10.62 -12.46
N ASP A 226 7.39 11.72 -12.49
CA ASP A 226 7.87 13.03 -12.94
C ASP A 226 9.07 13.52 -12.11
N ALA A 227 8.99 13.34 -10.78
CA ALA A 227 10.02 13.77 -9.83
C ALA A 227 11.30 12.93 -9.91
N LYS A 228 11.17 11.61 -10.11
CA LYS A 228 12.32 10.70 -10.19
C LYS A 228 12.99 10.69 -11.56
N PHE A 229 12.20 10.82 -12.63
CA PHE A 229 12.73 10.80 -13.98
C PHE A 229 13.49 12.08 -14.30
N GLY A 230 12.96 13.24 -13.88
CA GLY A 230 13.54 14.55 -14.19
C GLY A 230 13.17 15.06 -15.58
N ASN A 231 13.93 16.03 -16.10
CA ASN A 231 13.67 16.68 -17.39
C ASN A 231 14.57 16.17 -18.51
N ASP A 232 15.72 15.61 -18.18
CA ASP A 232 16.70 15.17 -19.16
C ASP A 232 16.27 13.82 -19.80
N PRO A 233 16.55 13.61 -21.09
CA PRO A 233 16.37 12.31 -21.73
C PRO A 233 17.14 11.21 -21.00
N ARG A 234 16.51 10.05 -20.78
CA ARG A 234 17.13 8.91 -20.10
C ARG A 234 16.82 7.59 -20.82
N PRO A 235 17.66 6.55 -20.66
CA PRO A 235 17.37 5.21 -21.19
C PRO A 235 16.02 4.69 -20.73
N VAL A 236 15.34 3.89 -21.57
CA VAL A 236 14.06 3.27 -21.22
C VAL A 236 14.15 2.36 -19.99
N GLY A 237 15.30 1.75 -19.71
CA GLY A 237 15.53 0.98 -18.49
C GLY A 237 15.32 1.80 -17.21
N ASP A 238 15.69 3.09 -17.22
CA ASP A 238 15.45 3.99 -16.09
C ASP A 238 13.95 4.24 -15.88
N ALA A 239 13.19 4.38 -16.98
CA ALA A 239 11.74 4.53 -16.92
C ALA A 239 11.07 3.29 -16.30
N VAL A 240 11.51 2.09 -16.71
CA VAL A 240 10.99 0.82 -16.19
C VAL A 240 11.25 0.71 -14.67
N GLU A 241 12.47 0.98 -14.21
CA GLU A 241 12.80 0.88 -12.78
C GLU A 241 12.05 1.92 -11.93
N ILE A 242 11.93 3.17 -12.41
CA ILE A 242 11.14 4.20 -11.70
C ILE A 242 9.67 3.81 -11.61
N ALA A 243 9.10 3.22 -12.67
CA ALA A 243 7.73 2.72 -12.65
C ALA A 243 7.54 1.59 -11.63
N LYS A 244 8.50 0.65 -11.54
CA LYS A 244 8.48 -0.44 -10.55
C LYS A 244 8.58 0.09 -9.12
N GLU A 245 9.39 1.11 -8.88
CA GLU A 245 9.44 1.81 -7.59
C GLU A 245 8.11 2.51 -7.27
N ALA A 246 7.49 3.20 -8.24
CA ALA A 246 6.21 3.88 -8.07
C ALA A 246 5.10 2.89 -7.67
N LEU A 247 5.03 1.74 -8.33
CA LEU A 247 4.06 0.67 -8.03
C LEU A 247 4.27 0.09 -6.62
N THR A 248 5.53 -0.13 -6.22
CA THR A 248 5.86 -0.61 -4.86
C THR A 248 5.37 0.37 -3.80
N ASN A 249 5.63 1.66 -3.99
CA ASN A 249 5.23 2.69 -3.04
C ASN A 249 3.71 2.91 -3.04
N LEU A 250 3.06 2.76 -4.19
CA LEU A 250 1.61 2.82 -4.29
C LEU A 250 0.97 1.68 -3.49
N ALA A 251 1.47 0.44 -3.61
CA ALA A 251 0.99 -0.72 -2.84
C ALA A 251 1.20 -0.60 -1.32
N ALA A 252 2.21 0.16 -0.89
CA ALA A 252 2.47 0.44 0.52
C ALA A 252 1.50 1.49 1.12
N TYR A 253 0.69 2.18 0.30
CA TYR A 253 -0.24 3.20 0.80
C TYR A 253 -1.61 2.61 1.15
N GLN A 254 -2.11 2.88 2.36
CA GLN A 254 -3.34 2.25 2.85
C GLN A 254 -4.60 2.65 2.06
N GLU A 255 -4.63 3.82 1.43
CA GLU A 255 -5.74 4.31 0.61
C GLU A 255 -5.53 4.04 -0.90
N SER A 256 -4.52 3.24 -1.25
CA SER A 256 -4.34 2.75 -2.62
C SER A 256 -5.29 1.58 -2.89
N VAL A 257 -5.76 1.51 -4.13
CA VAL A 257 -6.52 0.36 -4.68
C VAL A 257 -5.61 -0.73 -5.21
N VAL A 258 -4.37 -0.37 -5.51
CA VAL A 258 -3.33 -1.28 -5.96
C VAL A 258 -2.72 -1.89 -4.70
N ASP A 259 -2.89 -3.19 -4.53
CA ASP A 259 -2.21 -3.98 -3.51
C ASP A 259 -0.87 -4.51 -4.03
N VAL A 260 -0.20 -5.33 -3.21
CA VAL A 260 1.12 -5.88 -3.54
C VAL A 260 1.04 -6.78 -4.77
N ASP A 261 0.07 -7.69 -4.82
CA ASP A 261 -0.05 -8.65 -5.94
C ASP A 261 -0.36 -7.92 -7.25
N CYS A 262 -1.17 -6.87 -7.20
CA CYS A 262 -1.48 -6.07 -8.37
C CYS A 262 -0.31 -5.19 -8.81
N ALA A 263 0.46 -4.64 -7.87
CA ALA A 263 1.71 -3.96 -8.17
C ALA A 263 2.69 -4.90 -8.85
N GLU A 264 2.86 -6.14 -8.37
CA GLU A 264 3.74 -7.13 -9.00
C GLU A 264 3.30 -7.46 -10.44
N LYS A 265 2.00 -7.64 -10.70
CA LYS A 265 1.49 -7.77 -12.08
C LYS A 265 1.81 -6.56 -12.94
N GLY A 266 1.70 -5.35 -12.38
CA GLY A 266 2.08 -4.11 -13.06
C GLY A 266 3.55 -4.06 -13.43
N LYS A 267 4.42 -4.47 -12.50
CA LYS A 267 5.88 -4.54 -12.71
C LYS A 267 6.22 -5.55 -13.80
N GLU A 268 5.65 -6.75 -13.74
CA GLU A 268 5.83 -7.79 -14.74
C GLU A 268 5.37 -7.32 -16.13
N CYS A 269 4.25 -6.60 -16.21
CA CYS A 269 3.75 -6.05 -17.48
C CYS A 269 4.80 -5.16 -18.15
N VAL A 270 5.33 -4.16 -17.43
CA VAL A 270 6.32 -3.23 -18.00
C VAL A 270 7.67 -3.87 -18.25
N GLU A 271 8.12 -4.77 -17.36
CA GLU A 271 9.38 -5.47 -17.54
C GLU A 271 9.36 -6.34 -18.80
N ASN A 272 8.28 -7.08 -19.02
CA ASN A 272 8.12 -7.88 -20.23
C ASN A 272 7.95 -7.00 -21.47
N GLN A 273 7.12 -5.96 -21.41
CA GLN A 273 6.82 -5.09 -22.56
C GLN A 273 8.05 -4.33 -23.07
N PHE A 274 8.97 -3.95 -22.18
CA PHE A 274 10.16 -3.18 -22.55
C PHE A 274 11.46 -4.02 -22.57
N SER A 275 11.38 -5.33 -22.37
CA SER A 275 12.53 -6.23 -22.32
C SER A 275 13.45 -6.12 -23.56
N ASP A 276 12.87 -6.13 -24.77
CA ASP A 276 13.61 -5.98 -26.02
C ASP A 276 14.30 -4.61 -26.13
N ALA A 277 13.61 -3.53 -25.73
CA ALA A 277 14.17 -2.19 -25.76
C ALA A 277 15.30 -2.00 -24.74
N CYS A 278 15.19 -2.63 -23.56
CA CYS A 278 16.21 -2.65 -22.53
C CYS A 278 17.47 -3.46 -22.94
N ALA A 279 17.33 -4.40 -23.87
CA ALA A 279 18.43 -5.24 -24.36
C ALA A 279 19.28 -4.56 -25.45
N LEU A 280 18.82 -3.44 -26.03
CA LEU A 280 19.56 -2.69 -27.04
C LEU A 280 20.73 -1.90 -26.43
N ASP A 281 21.80 -1.74 -27.22
CA ASP A 281 22.99 -0.94 -26.85
C ASP A 281 23.37 0.05 -27.98
N PRO A 282 23.19 1.37 -27.80
CA PRO A 282 22.58 2.01 -26.63
C PRO A 282 21.06 1.77 -26.57
N GLN A 283 20.50 1.75 -25.36
CA GLN A 283 19.05 1.68 -25.18
C GLN A 283 18.35 2.90 -25.80
N PRO A 284 17.12 2.75 -26.31
CA PRO A 284 16.28 3.87 -26.72
C PRO A 284 16.03 4.82 -25.56
N THR A 285 16.00 6.11 -25.85
CA THR A 285 15.80 7.16 -24.85
C THR A 285 14.34 7.56 -24.73
N CYS A 286 13.84 7.70 -23.50
CA CYS A 286 12.57 8.34 -23.19
C CYS A 286 12.77 9.84 -22.94
N ASN A 287 11.93 10.67 -23.55
CA ASN A 287 11.98 12.13 -23.42
C ASN A 287 10.84 12.62 -22.53
N SER A 288 11.11 13.60 -21.66
CA SER A 288 10.06 14.29 -20.91
C SER A 288 9.43 15.37 -21.79
N ASN A 289 8.33 15.05 -22.49
CA ASN A 289 7.58 16.03 -23.29
C ASN A 289 6.71 17.00 -22.48
N VAL A 290 6.83 16.98 -21.14
CA VAL A 290 6.10 17.85 -20.22
C VAL A 290 6.97 19.02 -19.77
N ASN A 291 6.47 20.25 -19.95
CA ASN A 291 7.02 21.43 -19.28
C ASN A 291 6.75 21.30 -17.77
N LYS A 292 7.74 20.79 -17.03
CA LYS A 292 7.68 20.68 -15.58
C LYS A 292 8.25 21.96 -14.96
N SER A 293 7.43 23.00 -14.86
CA SER A 293 7.85 24.23 -14.17
C SER A 293 8.20 23.93 -12.71
N ASN A 294 9.19 24.62 -12.15
CA ASN A 294 9.52 24.54 -10.72
C ASN A 294 8.28 24.76 -9.84
N GLU A 295 7.36 25.61 -10.28
CA GLU A 295 6.05 25.87 -9.66
C GLU A 295 5.17 24.61 -9.50
N ARG A 296 5.24 23.66 -10.44
CA ARG A 296 4.51 22.37 -10.36
C ARG A 296 5.08 21.49 -9.25
N PHE A 297 6.40 21.53 -9.03
CA PHE A 297 7.07 20.80 -7.96
C PHE A 297 6.97 21.53 -6.60
N ASP A 298 7.04 22.86 -6.58
CA ASP A 298 6.97 23.70 -5.38
C ASP A 298 5.56 23.69 -4.75
N ASN A 299 4.50 23.69 -5.56
CA ASN A 299 3.13 23.48 -5.08
C ASN A 299 2.88 22.04 -4.57
N MET A 300 3.80 21.11 -4.80
CA MET A 300 3.73 19.71 -4.35
C MET A 300 4.73 19.34 -3.24
N GLN A 301 5.73 20.19 -2.96
CA GLN A 301 6.66 20.04 -1.82
C GLN A 301 5.97 20.07 -0.46
N GLY A 302 4.75 20.63 -0.35
CA GLY A 302 3.95 20.52 0.88
C GLY A 302 3.56 19.07 1.24
N ARG A 303 3.65 18.13 0.28
CA ARG A 303 3.16 16.75 0.42
C ARG A 303 4.27 15.69 0.46
N LEU A 304 5.49 16.00 0.00
CA LEU A 304 6.66 15.12 0.04
C LEU A 304 7.93 15.92 0.40
N ASN A 305 8.85 15.31 1.15
CA ASN A 305 10.13 15.92 1.51
C ASN A 305 11.05 16.06 0.27
N GLN A 306 12.16 16.79 0.44
CA GLN A 306 13.16 17.07 -0.62
C GLN A 306 13.80 15.82 -1.26
N GLN A 307 13.55 14.62 -0.71
CA GLN A 307 14.04 13.34 -1.24
C GLN A 307 12.95 12.58 -2.02
N GLY A 308 11.75 13.16 -2.19
CA GLY A 308 10.60 12.53 -2.83
C GLY A 308 9.87 11.51 -1.94
N HIS A 309 10.13 11.49 -0.63
CA HIS A 309 9.39 10.66 0.33
C HIS A 309 8.19 11.42 0.88
N LEU A 310 7.09 10.73 1.21
CA LEU A 310 5.88 11.39 1.72
C LEU A 310 6.21 12.20 2.98
N ASN A 311 5.64 13.39 3.08
CA ASN A 311 5.66 14.16 4.32
C ASN A 311 5.08 13.28 5.43
N SER A 312 5.83 13.06 6.51
CA SER A 312 5.54 12.07 7.56
C SER A 312 4.16 12.25 8.21
N ASN A 313 3.56 13.43 8.09
CA ASN A 313 2.22 13.76 8.56
C ASN A 313 1.06 13.23 7.67
N LEU A 314 1.33 12.58 6.53
CA LEU A 314 0.33 12.05 5.59
C LEU A 314 0.45 10.53 5.35
N MET A 315 1.23 9.82 6.18
CA MET A 315 1.36 8.36 6.10
C MET A 315 0.41 7.65 7.08
N PRO A 316 -0.60 6.89 6.60
CA PRO A 316 -0.97 5.62 7.19
C PRO A 316 -0.10 4.55 6.52
N THR A 317 0.97 4.13 7.21
CA THR A 317 1.85 3.07 6.72
C THR A 317 1.08 1.75 6.66
N ARG A 318 0.84 1.16 5.46
CA ARG A 318 0.85 -0.31 5.39
C ARG A 318 2.33 -0.66 5.56
N HIS A 319 2.78 -0.82 6.81
CA HIS A 319 4.05 -1.50 7.04
C HIS A 319 3.90 -2.89 6.43
N SER A 320 4.59 -3.09 5.30
CA SER A 320 4.85 -4.41 4.77
C SER A 320 5.57 -5.18 5.86
N SER A 321 4.96 -6.23 6.37
CA SER A 321 5.69 -7.34 6.96
C SER A 321 6.44 -8.05 5.83
N LEU A 322 7.51 -7.42 5.35
CA LEU A 322 8.53 -7.97 4.45
C LEU A 322 9.87 -7.33 4.81
N THR A 323 10.32 -7.61 6.03
CA THR A 323 11.73 -7.82 6.41
C THR A 323 11.73 -8.76 7.61
#